data_AF-A0A7X7MT56-F1
#
_entry.id   AF-A0A7X7MT56-F1
#
_cell.length_a   1.000
_cell.length_b   1.000
_cell.length_c   1.000
_cell.angle_alpha   90.00
_cell.angle_beta   90.00
_cell.angle_gamma   90.00
#
_symmetry.space_group_name_H-M   'P 1'
#
loop_
_entity.id
_entity.type
_entity.pdbx_description
1 polymer ?
#
loop_
_entity_poly.entity_id
_entity_poly.type
_entity_poly.pdbx_seq_one_letter_code
_entity_poly.pdbx_strand_id
1 'polypeptide(L)'
;MNLNFDLERFIREKVTRRERSLLVDDFARYDAELHARIDGRRVLVIGGAGSIGSHYIKALLRFDVAKLVVVDISENGLTELVRDLRSAGTYRMPREFVTYPVNFGDRVFAKLFAAHGPFDIVANFAAHKHVRSEKDIFSIEAMIENNVLRARGLLDLLVQAPPQHFFCVSTDKAANPVNIMGASKKLMEELILAYADVLPIKTARFANVAFSNGSLPQGWL
;
A
#
# COMPACT_ATOMS: atom_id res chain seq x y z
N MET A 1 4.61 1.65 33.64
CA MET A 1 4.44 1.61 32.17
C MET A 1 4.10 3.03 31.75
N ASN A 2 4.94 3.69 30.94
CA ASN A 2 4.79 5.12 30.63
C ASN A 2 3.45 5.37 29.91
N LEU A 3 2.48 5.93 30.64
CA LEU A 3 1.10 6.18 30.21
C LEU A 3 0.94 7.28 29.16
N ASN A 4 2.02 7.77 28.53
CA ASN A 4 1.98 8.94 27.65
C ASN A 4 3.06 8.97 26.55
N PHE A 5 3.48 7.81 26.02
CA PHE A 5 4.35 7.81 24.84
C PHE A 5 3.55 8.11 23.56
N ASP A 6 3.62 9.37 23.11
CA ASP A 6 3.10 9.79 21.82
C ASP A 6 4.15 9.52 20.74
N LEU A 7 3.94 8.42 19.99
CA LEU A 7 4.83 7.98 18.93
C LEU A 7 4.93 9.01 17.78
N GLU A 8 3.81 9.62 17.40
CA GLU A 8 3.78 10.62 16.31
C GLU A 8 4.59 11.85 16.69
N ARG A 9 4.42 12.34 17.92
CA ARG A 9 5.23 13.42 18.46
C ARG A 9 6.72 13.06 18.53
N PHE A 10 7.06 11.85 18.97
CA PHE A 10 8.44 11.39 19.02
C PHE A 10 9.07 11.34 17.62
N ILE A 11 8.37 10.76 16.63
CA ILE A 11 8.84 10.71 15.25
C ILE A 11 9.10 12.13 14.73
N ARG A 12 8.15 13.05 14.97
CA ARG A 12 8.23 14.44 14.53
C ARG A 12 9.43 15.19 15.12
N GLU A 13 9.61 15.10 16.44
CA GLU A 13 10.60 15.89 17.18
C GLU A 13 12.00 15.27 17.19
N LYS A 14 12.10 13.93 17.21
CA LYS A 14 13.37 13.23 17.43
C LYS A 14 13.90 12.50 16.21
N VAL A 15 13.03 11.98 15.35
CA VAL A 15 13.43 11.19 14.17
C VAL A 15 13.54 12.07 12.92
N THR A 16 12.43 12.68 12.51
CA THR A 16 12.40 13.50 11.30
C THR A 16 12.86 14.93 11.57
N ARG A 17 12.68 15.42 12.81
CA ARG A 17 12.97 16.81 13.23
C ARG A 17 12.26 17.83 12.34
N ARG A 18 11.01 17.57 11.99
CA ARG A 18 10.20 18.40 11.09
C ARG A 18 8.87 18.72 11.74
N GLU A 19 8.53 19.99 11.88
CA GLU A 19 7.24 20.41 12.47
C GLU A 19 6.05 20.14 11.53
N ARG A 20 6.27 20.19 10.21
CA ARG A 20 5.26 19.96 9.18
C ARG A 20 5.77 19.01 8.08
N SER A 21 4.85 18.38 7.36
CA SER A 21 5.19 17.55 6.19
C SER A 21 5.85 18.41 5.09
N LEU A 22 6.81 17.82 4.37
CA LEU A 22 7.42 18.47 3.20
C LEU A 22 6.44 18.65 2.03
N LEU A 23 5.34 17.90 2.05
CA LEU A 23 4.32 17.92 1.00
C LEU A 23 3.16 18.86 1.30
N VAL A 24 3.20 19.64 2.39
CA VAL A 24 2.09 20.55 2.75
C VAL A 24 1.80 21.54 1.63
N ASP A 25 2.85 22.15 1.07
CA ASP A 25 2.71 23.16 0.03
C ASP A 25 2.24 22.51 -1.30
N ASP A 26 2.65 21.27 -1.58
CA ASP A 26 2.17 20.49 -2.73
C ASP A 26 0.68 20.13 -2.58
N PHE A 27 0.25 19.68 -1.40
CA PHE A 27 -1.16 19.38 -1.14
C PHE A 27 -2.03 20.63 -1.34
N ALA A 28 -1.60 21.79 -0.83
CA ALA A 28 -2.31 23.04 -1.03
C ALA A 28 -2.34 23.45 -2.52
N ARG A 29 -1.23 23.26 -3.24
CA ARG A 29 -1.12 23.61 -4.67
C ARG A 29 -2.01 22.74 -5.56
N TYR A 30 -2.09 21.45 -5.28
CA TYR A 30 -2.80 20.47 -6.12
C TYR A 30 -4.17 20.06 -5.54
N ASP A 31 -4.67 20.75 -4.52
CA ASP A 31 -5.90 20.39 -3.80
C ASP A 31 -7.11 20.19 -4.72
N ALA A 32 -7.40 21.17 -5.58
CA ALA A 32 -8.50 21.11 -6.54
C ALA A 32 -8.34 19.96 -7.55
N GLU A 33 -7.11 19.67 -7.98
CA GLU A 33 -6.83 18.55 -8.90
C GLU A 33 -7.01 17.20 -8.20
N LEU A 34 -6.56 17.08 -6.95
CA LEU A 34 -6.75 15.87 -6.16
C LEU A 34 -8.23 15.59 -5.92
N HIS A 35 -9.02 16.61 -5.56
CA HIS A 35 -10.48 16.50 -5.44
C HIS A 35 -11.12 16.02 -6.75
N ALA A 36 -10.79 16.65 -7.89
CA ALA A 36 -11.32 16.25 -9.19
C ALA A 36 -10.95 14.80 -9.60
N ARG A 37 -9.79 14.31 -9.17
CA ARG A 37 -9.31 12.96 -9.48
C ARG A 37 -9.80 11.90 -8.50
N ILE A 38 -10.07 12.24 -7.23
CA ILE A 38 -10.32 11.26 -6.14
C ILE A 38 -11.79 11.24 -5.69
N ASP A 39 -12.48 12.38 -5.71
CA ASP A 39 -13.89 12.43 -5.25
C ASP A 39 -14.77 11.58 -6.18
N GLY A 40 -15.73 10.89 -5.57
CA GLY A 40 -16.66 9.99 -6.25
C GLY A 40 -16.02 8.70 -6.80
N ARG A 41 -14.72 8.47 -6.58
CA ARG A 41 -14.02 7.28 -7.12
C ARG A 41 -14.27 6.02 -6.32
N ARG A 42 -14.16 4.88 -7.01
CA ARG A 42 -14.14 3.53 -6.43
C ARG A 42 -12.69 3.09 -6.31
N VAL A 43 -12.24 2.85 -5.08
CA VAL A 43 -10.83 2.62 -4.77
C VAL A 43 -10.61 1.21 -4.23
N LEU A 44 -9.61 0.52 -4.76
CA LEU A 44 -9.09 -0.74 -4.23
C LEU A 44 -7.69 -0.51 -3.64
N VAL A 45 -7.50 -0.88 -2.38
CA VAL A 45 -6.18 -0.84 -1.72
C VAL A 45 -5.77 -2.26 -1.32
N ILE A 46 -4.69 -2.76 -1.91
CA ILE A 46 -4.10 -4.08 -1.63
C ILE A 46 -2.90 -3.88 -0.70
N GLY A 47 -2.77 -4.70 0.35
CA GLY A 47 -1.79 -4.49 1.42
C GLY A 47 -2.16 -3.33 2.34
N GLY A 48 -3.46 -3.05 2.48
CA GLY A 48 -3.96 -1.88 3.20
C GLY A 48 -3.82 -1.93 4.72
N ALA A 49 -3.62 -3.12 5.32
CA ALA A 49 -3.34 -3.24 6.74
C ALA A 49 -1.84 -3.04 7.07
N GLY A 50 -0.97 -3.03 6.06
CA GLY A 50 0.43 -2.68 6.22
C GLY A 50 0.63 -1.20 6.56
N SER A 51 1.80 -0.84 7.11
CA SER A 51 2.07 0.52 7.58
C SER A 51 1.91 1.59 6.50
N ILE A 52 2.36 1.36 5.28
CA ILE A 52 2.22 2.36 4.20
C ILE A 52 0.78 2.38 3.68
N GLY A 53 0.18 1.21 3.48
CA GLY A 53 -1.19 1.08 2.99
C GLY A 53 -2.22 1.76 3.90
N SER A 54 -2.08 1.61 5.23
CA SER A 54 -2.96 2.26 6.19
C SER A 54 -2.83 3.78 6.17
N HIS A 55 -1.59 4.30 6.05
CA HIS A 55 -1.37 5.75 5.91
C HIS A 55 -1.90 6.30 4.59
N TYR A 56 -1.77 5.54 3.49
CA TYR A 56 -2.38 5.91 2.22
C TYR A 56 -3.91 5.99 2.35
N ILE A 57 -4.55 5.02 3.00
CA ILE A 57 -5.99 5.03 3.24
C ILE A 57 -6.40 6.25 4.09
N LYS A 58 -5.66 6.56 5.16
CA LYS A 58 -5.93 7.76 5.99
C LYS A 58 -5.81 9.06 5.21
N ALA A 59 -4.86 9.16 4.28
CA ALA A 59 -4.71 10.32 3.40
C ALA A 59 -5.84 10.38 2.36
N LEU A 60 -6.23 9.23 1.80
CA LEU A 60 -7.32 9.08 0.84
C LEU A 60 -8.68 9.49 1.45
N LEU A 61 -8.94 9.13 2.70
CA LEU A 61 -10.20 9.42 3.39
C LEU A 61 -10.36 10.89 3.85
N ARG A 62 -9.50 11.79 3.35
CA ARG A 62 -9.74 13.23 3.39
C ARG A 62 -10.62 13.71 2.23
N PHE A 63 -10.77 12.87 1.21
CA PHE A 63 -11.58 13.09 0.01
C PHE A 63 -12.91 12.32 0.09
N ASP A 64 -13.90 12.72 -0.72
CA ASP A 64 -15.23 12.11 -0.77
C ASP A 64 -15.25 10.89 -1.72
N VAL A 65 -14.58 9.82 -1.31
CA VAL A 65 -14.54 8.56 -2.06
C VAL A 65 -15.91 7.88 -2.08
N ALA A 66 -16.33 7.31 -3.21
CA ALA A 66 -17.62 6.62 -3.31
C ALA A 66 -17.60 5.22 -2.66
N LYS A 67 -16.51 4.48 -2.88
CA LYS A 67 -16.32 3.12 -2.38
C LYS A 67 -14.85 2.85 -2.08
N LEU A 68 -14.58 2.21 -0.94
CA LEU A 68 -13.25 1.75 -0.56
C LEU A 68 -13.29 0.25 -0.26
N VAL A 69 -12.55 -0.52 -1.06
CA VAL A 69 -12.29 -1.95 -0.81
C VAL A 69 -10.83 -2.10 -0.38
N VAL A 70 -10.60 -2.75 0.75
CA VAL A 70 -9.26 -3.00 1.28
C VAL A 70 -9.00 -4.50 1.36
N VAL A 71 -7.88 -4.93 0.82
CA VAL A 71 -7.46 -6.34 0.80
C VAL A 71 -6.11 -6.45 1.50
N ASP A 72 -6.00 -7.39 2.43
CA ASP A 72 -4.74 -7.75 3.09
C ASP A 72 -4.83 -9.20 3.58
N ILE A 73 -3.71 -9.88 3.83
CA ILE A 73 -3.73 -11.22 4.43
C ILE A 73 -3.87 -11.15 5.96
N SER A 74 -3.57 -10.01 6.57
CA SER A 74 -3.63 -9.84 8.03
C SER A 74 -5.05 -9.48 8.49
N GLU A 75 -5.83 -10.48 8.91
CA GLU A 75 -7.16 -10.26 9.49
C GLU A 75 -7.12 -9.32 10.71
N ASN A 76 -6.17 -9.56 11.63
CA ASN A 76 -5.98 -8.68 12.79
C ASN A 76 -5.60 -7.26 12.37
N GLY A 77 -4.71 -7.11 11.38
CA GLY A 77 -4.33 -5.80 10.85
C GLY A 77 -5.51 -5.05 10.22
N LEU A 78 -6.39 -5.75 9.50
CA LEU A 78 -7.62 -5.17 8.96
C LEU A 78 -8.58 -4.76 10.08
N THR A 79 -8.70 -5.56 11.14
CA THR A 79 -9.53 -5.25 12.31
C THR A 79 -9.05 -3.98 13.00
N GLU A 80 -7.75 -3.86 13.24
CA GLU A 80 -7.14 -2.66 13.84
C GLU A 80 -7.29 -1.44 12.93
N LEU A 81 -7.10 -1.60 11.61
CA LEU A 81 -7.36 -0.54 10.63
C LEU A 81 -8.80 -0.02 10.72
N VAL A 82 -9.79 -0.93 10.76
CA VAL A 82 -11.21 -0.54 10.84
C VAL A 82 -11.50 0.20 12.15
N ARG A 83 -10.93 -0.26 13.28
CA ARG A 83 -11.08 0.40 14.59
C ARG A 83 -10.47 1.79 14.60
N ASP A 84 -9.27 1.95 14.07
CA ASP A 84 -8.55 3.22 13.98
C ASP A 84 -9.34 4.23 13.11
N LEU A 85 -9.75 3.81 11.90
CA LEU A 85 -10.49 4.68 10.98
C LEU A 85 -11.86 5.11 11.55
N ARG A 86 -12.58 4.21 12.23
CA ARG A 86 -13.90 4.51 12.79
C ARG A 86 -13.85 5.31 14.09
N SER A 87 -12.77 5.18 14.87
CA SER A 87 -12.64 5.89 16.16
C SER A 87 -12.08 7.30 16.03
N ALA A 88 -11.32 7.60 14.97
CA ALA A 88 -10.70 8.91 14.78
C ALA A 88 -11.70 10.07 14.61
N GLY A 89 -12.89 9.83 14.04
CA GLY A 89 -13.93 10.85 13.84
C GLY A 89 -13.62 11.95 12.82
N THR A 90 -12.39 12.01 12.29
CA THR A 90 -11.94 13.03 11.34
C THR A 90 -11.96 12.60 9.87
N TYR A 91 -12.19 11.31 9.59
CA TYR A 91 -12.14 10.75 8.25
C TYR A 91 -13.52 10.77 7.58
N ARG A 92 -13.55 11.04 6.28
CA ARG A 92 -14.73 10.96 5.42
C ARG A 92 -14.93 9.51 4.97
N MET A 93 -15.60 8.72 5.82
CA MET A 93 -15.83 7.31 5.53
C MET A 93 -16.83 7.13 4.37
N PRO A 94 -16.50 6.39 3.31
CA PRO A 94 -17.45 6.10 2.24
C PRO A 94 -18.59 5.22 2.76
N ARG A 95 -19.76 5.32 2.11
CA ARG A 95 -20.92 4.45 2.44
C ARG A 95 -20.58 2.98 2.26
N GLU A 96 -19.82 2.66 1.21
CA GLU A 96 -19.30 1.32 0.96
C GLU A 96 -17.83 1.24 1.35
N PHE A 97 -17.57 0.83 2.59
CA PHE A 97 -16.24 0.48 3.09
C PHE A 97 -16.20 -0.99 3.47
N VAL A 98 -15.38 -1.78 2.79
CA VAL A 98 -15.29 -3.23 3.01
C VAL A 98 -13.84 -3.70 3.04
N THR A 99 -13.52 -4.59 3.97
CA THR A 99 -12.20 -5.20 4.15
C THR A 99 -12.25 -6.70 3.91
N TYR A 100 -11.23 -7.27 3.27
CA TYR A 100 -11.14 -8.70 3.00
C TYR A 100 -9.78 -9.29 3.41
N PRO A 101 -9.76 -10.31 4.29
CA PRO A 101 -8.55 -11.04 4.69
C PRO A 101 -8.14 -12.02 3.59
N VAL A 102 -7.76 -11.52 2.42
CA VAL A 102 -7.54 -12.28 1.19
C VAL A 102 -6.17 -11.95 0.60
N ASN A 103 -5.49 -12.94 0.02
CA ASN A 103 -4.31 -12.68 -0.79
C ASN A 103 -4.71 -12.33 -2.23
N PHE A 104 -4.12 -11.27 -2.78
CA PHE A 104 -4.44 -10.76 -4.12
C PHE A 104 -4.08 -11.72 -5.27
N GLY A 105 -3.26 -12.74 -5.02
CA GLY A 105 -2.98 -13.79 -6.00
C GLY A 105 -3.99 -14.94 -6.00
N ASP A 106 -4.91 -15.00 -5.04
CA ASP A 106 -5.80 -16.14 -4.89
C ASP A 106 -7.05 -16.01 -5.79
N ARG A 107 -7.64 -17.14 -6.18
CA ARG A 107 -8.85 -17.18 -7.03
C ARG A 107 -10.03 -16.39 -6.45
N VAL A 108 -10.14 -16.32 -5.11
CA VAL A 108 -11.21 -15.56 -4.45
C VAL A 108 -11.02 -14.04 -4.65
N PHE A 109 -9.79 -13.55 -4.74
CA PHE A 109 -9.52 -12.16 -5.07
C PHE A 109 -10.05 -11.79 -6.45
N ALA A 110 -9.82 -12.62 -7.47
CA ALA A 110 -10.33 -12.36 -8.82
C ALA A 110 -11.87 -12.23 -8.86
N LYS A 111 -12.58 -13.06 -8.08
CA LYS A 111 -14.04 -12.99 -7.94
C LYS A 111 -14.48 -11.69 -7.26
N LEU A 112 -13.79 -11.30 -6.19
CA LEU A 112 -14.02 -10.04 -5.49
C LEU A 112 -13.76 -8.86 -6.40
N PHE A 113 -12.65 -8.87 -7.14
CA PHE A 113 -12.28 -7.81 -8.08
C PHE A 113 -13.37 -7.60 -9.13
N ALA A 114 -13.89 -8.69 -9.72
CA ALA A 114 -14.99 -8.63 -10.67
C ALA A 114 -16.31 -8.16 -10.04
N ALA A 115 -16.65 -8.62 -8.84
CA ALA A 115 -17.91 -8.28 -8.18
C ALA A 115 -17.95 -6.83 -7.65
N HIS A 116 -16.83 -6.31 -7.18
CA HIS A 116 -16.72 -4.95 -6.63
C HIS A 116 -16.25 -3.92 -7.65
N GLY A 117 -15.71 -4.34 -8.80
CA GLY A 117 -15.23 -3.46 -9.86
C GLY A 117 -16.36 -2.85 -10.71
N PRO A 118 -16.00 -2.06 -11.74
CA PRO A 118 -14.64 -1.57 -12.01
C PRO A 118 -14.15 -0.63 -10.89
N PHE A 119 -12.83 -0.51 -10.77
CA PHE A 119 -12.17 0.41 -9.84
C PHE A 119 -11.50 1.53 -10.62
N ASP A 120 -11.66 2.78 -10.18
CA ASP A 120 -11.01 3.93 -10.81
C ASP A 120 -9.56 4.06 -10.34
N ILE A 121 -9.30 3.73 -9.08
CA ILE A 121 -7.99 3.82 -8.44
C ILE A 121 -7.66 2.46 -7.82
N VAL A 122 -6.50 1.91 -8.17
CA VAL A 122 -5.97 0.70 -7.56
C VAL A 122 -4.59 1.00 -6.99
N ALA A 123 -4.38 0.73 -5.70
CA ALA A 123 -3.09 0.94 -5.04
C ALA A 123 -2.61 -0.37 -4.40
N ASN A 124 -1.44 -0.87 -4.82
CA ASN A 124 -0.85 -2.10 -4.31
C ASN A 124 0.40 -1.83 -3.44
N PHE A 125 0.25 -2.08 -2.15
CA PHE A 125 1.30 -2.00 -1.13
C PHE A 125 1.76 -3.39 -0.65
N ALA A 126 1.15 -4.48 -1.12
CA ALA A 126 1.48 -5.83 -0.69
C ALA A 126 2.77 -6.33 -1.33
N ALA A 127 3.78 -6.62 -0.51
CA ALA A 127 4.98 -7.31 -0.96
C ALA A 127 5.78 -7.94 0.18
N HIS A 128 6.56 -8.98 -0.13
CA HIS A 128 7.61 -9.46 0.77
C HIS A 128 8.82 -8.51 0.72
N LYS A 129 9.28 -8.08 1.90
CA LYS A 129 10.26 -6.98 2.05
C LYS A 129 11.50 -7.29 2.90
N HIS A 130 11.52 -8.42 3.61
CA HIS A 130 12.58 -8.71 4.57
C HIS A 130 13.68 -9.57 3.93
N VAL A 131 14.93 -9.12 3.96
CA VAL A 131 16.10 -9.90 3.52
C VAL A 131 16.21 -11.21 4.30
N ARG A 132 15.83 -11.20 5.58
CA ARG A 132 15.83 -12.41 6.43
C ARG A 132 14.88 -13.52 5.95
N SER A 133 13.99 -13.22 5.01
CA SER A 133 13.17 -14.23 4.32
C SER A 133 13.99 -15.08 3.34
N GLU A 134 15.25 -14.76 3.07
CA GLU A 134 16.18 -15.59 2.28
C GLU A 134 16.78 -16.75 3.11
N LYS A 135 15.95 -17.41 3.93
CA LYS A 135 16.42 -18.44 4.88
C LYS A 135 16.55 -19.83 4.26
N ASP A 136 15.69 -20.16 3.29
CA ASP A 136 15.60 -21.47 2.65
C ASP A 136 14.90 -21.35 1.30
N ILE A 137 14.93 -22.44 0.52
CA ILE A 137 14.37 -22.50 -0.84
C ILE A 137 12.87 -22.18 -0.86
N PHE A 138 12.10 -22.63 0.14
CA PHE A 138 10.66 -22.39 0.20
C PHE A 138 10.33 -20.92 0.45
N SER A 139 11.15 -20.25 1.26
CA SER A 139 10.98 -18.84 1.56
C SER A 139 11.37 -17.95 0.38
N ILE A 140 12.38 -18.37 -0.40
CA ILE A 140 12.75 -17.74 -1.67
C ILE A 140 11.63 -17.96 -2.70
N GLU A 141 11.08 -19.16 -2.81
CA GLU A 141 9.97 -19.46 -3.71
C GLU A 141 8.74 -18.62 -3.37
N ALA A 142 8.33 -18.57 -2.09
CA ALA A 142 7.23 -17.73 -1.63
C ALA A 142 7.47 -16.24 -1.93
N MET A 143 8.72 -15.79 -1.85
CA MET A 143 9.12 -14.43 -2.20
C MET A 143 8.91 -14.13 -3.69
N ILE A 144 9.40 -15.01 -4.58
CA ILE A 144 9.25 -14.87 -6.03
C ILE A 144 7.78 -14.99 -6.44
N GLU A 145 7.07 -15.96 -5.86
CA GLU A 145 5.64 -16.17 -6.04
C GLU A 145 4.86 -14.88 -5.75
N ASN A 146 5.04 -14.30 -4.57
CA ASN A 146 4.31 -13.08 -4.20
C ASN A 146 4.77 -11.85 -4.98
N ASN A 147 6.09 -11.66 -5.12
CA ASN A 147 6.62 -10.42 -5.68
C ASN A 147 6.54 -10.35 -7.21
N VAL A 148 6.52 -11.50 -7.90
CA VAL A 148 6.60 -11.56 -9.35
C VAL A 148 5.35 -12.23 -9.92
N LEU A 149 5.06 -13.47 -9.55
CA LEU A 149 4.00 -14.26 -10.19
C LEU A 149 2.60 -13.73 -9.87
N ARG A 150 2.33 -13.45 -8.58
CA ARG A 150 1.07 -12.83 -8.16
C ARG A 150 0.94 -11.40 -8.67
N ALA A 151 2.03 -10.64 -8.70
CA ALA A 151 2.05 -9.28 -9.25
C ALA A 151 1.68 -9.29 -10.74
N ARG A 152 2.21 -10.25 -11.52
CA ARG A 152 1.79 -10.46 -12.91
C ARG A 152 0.30 -10.76 -13.01
N GLY A 153 -0.20 -11.70 -12.20
CA GLY A 153 -1.63 -12.03 -12.19
C GLY A 153 -2.53 -10.83 -11.88
N LEU A 154 -2.11 -9.94 -10.98
CA LEU A 154 -2.81 -8.67 -10.74
C LEU A 154 -2.77 -7.76 -11.97
N LEU A 155 -1.61 -7.59 -12.60
CA LEU A 155 -1.48 -6.77 -13.81
C LEU A 155 -2.35 -7.31 -14.96
N ASP A 156 -2.38 -8.63 -15.15
CA ASP A 156 -3.24 -9.32 -16.13
C ASP A 156 -4.74 -9.06 -15.86
N LEU A 157 -5.16 -8.99 -14.59
CA LEU A 157 -6.52 -8.60 -14.22
C LEU A 157 -6.80 -7.13 -14.49
N LEU A 158 -5.84 -6.24 -14.21
CA LEU A 158 -5.99 -4.80 -14.45
C LEU A 158 -6.05 -4.49 -15.95
N VAL A 159 -5.35 -5.22 -16.80
CA VAL A 159 -5.45 -5.03 -18.28
C VAL A 159 -6.87 -5.31 -18.78
N GLN A 160 -7.61 -6.22 -18.16
CA GLN A 160 -9.00 -6.53 -18.54
C GLN A 160 -9.99 -5.43 -18.14
N ALA A 161 -9.69 -4.69 -17.07
CA ALA A 161 -10.48 -3.56 -16.60
C ALA A 161 -9.56 -2.44 -16.09
N PRO A 162 -8.93 -1.67 -16.99
CA PRO A 162 -7.89 -0.70 -16.62
C PRO A 162 -8.44 0.38 -15.68
N PRO A 163 -7.82 0.60 -14.51
CA PRO A 163 -8.16 1.73 -13.67
C PRO A 163 -7.66 3.03 -14.32
N GLN A 164 -8.18 4.17 -13.87
CA GLN A 164 -7.66 5.48 -14.26
C GLN A 164 -6.27 5.72 -13.65
N HIS A 165 -6.05 5.18 -12.45
CA HIS A 165 -4.78 5.27 -11.73
C HIS A 165 -4.42 3.93 -11.12
N PHE A 166 -3.23 3.42 -11.46
CA PHE A 166 -2.63 2.28 -10.77
C PHE A 166 -1.35 2.72 -10.06
N PHE A 167 -1.30 2.56 -8.75
CA PHE A 167 -0.10 2.80 -7.96
C PHE A 167 0.43 1.47 -7.39
N CYS A 168 1.75 1.29 -7.44
CA CYS A 168 2.39 0.20 -6.70
C CYS A 168 3.77 0.60 -6.17
N VAL A 169 4.15 0.00 -5.04
CA VAL A 169 5.41 0.33 -4.36
C VAL A 169 6.60 -0.32 -5.07
N SER A 170 7.60 0.50 -5.43
CA SER A 170 8.95 0.06 -5.79
C SER A 170 9.91 0.24 -4.59
N THR A 171 11.15 -0.21 -4.69
CA THR A 171 12.13 -0.13 -3.60
C THR A 171 13.50 0.32 -4.09
N ASP A 172 14.17 1.10 -3.24
CA ASP A 172 15.60 1.42 -3.31
C ASP A 172 16.49 0.19 -3.58
N LYS A 173 16.13 -0.99 -3.07
CA LYS A 173 16.88 -2.24 -3.20
C LYS A 173 16.89 -2.83 -4.61
N ALA A 174 16.10 -2.27 -5.53
CA ALA A 174 16.11 -2.65 -6.95
C ALA A 174 17.26 -1.99 -7.74
N ALA A 175 17.89 -0.93 -7.22
CA ALA A 175 18.87 -0.14 -7.97
C ALA A 175 20.18 -0.89 -8.24
N ASN A 176 20.67 -1.70 -7.29
CA ASN A 176 21.84 -2.57 -7.42
C ASN A 176 21.69 -3.74 -6.43
N PRO A 177 21.00 -4.83 -6.80
CA PRO A 177 20.68 -5.90 -5.87
C PRO A 177 21.94 -6.69 -5.48
N VAL A 178 22.17 -6.86 -4.18
CA VAL A 178 23.27 -7.68 -3.61
C VAL A 178 22.76 -8.95 -2.91
N ASN A 179 21.44 -9.20 -2.95
CA ASN A 179 20.77 -10.35 -2.34
C ASN A 179 19.53 -10.77 -3.15
N ILE A 180 18.97 -11.94 -2.86
CA ILE A 180 17.85 -12.51 -3.64
C ILE A 180 16.59 -11.66 -3.49
N MET A 181 16.36 -11.04 -2.33
CA MET A 181 15.23 -10.16 -2.13
C MET A 181 15.32 -8.93 -3.01
N GLY A 182 16.48 -8.27 -3.07
CA GLY A 182 16.74 -7.18 -3.99
C GLY A 182 16.54 -7.59 -5.44
N ALA A 183 17.02 -8.79 -5.83
CA ALA A 183 16.82 -9.32 -7.17
C ALA A 183 15.34 -9.55 -7.50
N SER A 184 14.56 -10.14 -6.57
CA SER A 184 13.11 -10.34 -6.73
C SER A 184 12.36 -9.01 -6.91
N LYS A 185 12.84 -7.96 -6.25
CA LYS A 185 12.28 -6.62 -6.32
C LYS A 185 12.64 -5.90 -7.61
N LYS A 186 13.87 -6.08 -8.09
CA LYS A 186 14.27 -5.63 -9.43
C LYS A 186 13.42 -6.31 -10.50
N LEU A 187 13.23 -7.62 -10.40
CA LEU A 187 12.37 -8.37 -11.32
C LEU A 187 10.90 -7.91 -11.24
N MET A 188 10.37 -7.64 -10.04
CA MET A 188 9.05 -7.03 -9.87
C MET A 188 8.97 -5.67 -10.58
N GLU A 189 9.99 -4.81 -10.46
CA GLU A 189 10.01 -3.50 -11.10
C GLU A 189 10.05 -3.61 -12.64
N GLU A 190 10.90 -4.48 -13.19
CA GLU A 190 10.93 -4.75 -14.65
C GLU A 190 9.60 -5.29 -15.16
N LEU A 191 8.98 -6.22 -14.42
CA LEU A 191 7.65 -6.74 -14.73
C LEU A 191 6.60 -5.62 -14.76
N ILE A 192 6.58 -4.75 -13.74
CA ILE A 192 5.64 -3.63 -13.69
C ILE A 192 5.85 -2.70 -14.89
N LEU A 193 7.10 -2.36 -15.21
CA LEU A 193 7.42 -1.48 -16.33
C LEU A 193 7.03 -2.07 -17.69
N ALA A 194 7.05 -3.40 -17.84
CA ALA A 194 6.58 -4.06 -19.06
C ALA A 194 5.08 -3.84 -19.36
N TYR A 195 4.29 -3.42 -18.36
CA TYR A 195 2.86 -3.09 -18.52
C TYR A 195 2.60 -1.58 -18.59
N ALA A 196 3.65 -0.72 -18.52
CA ALA A 196 3.49 0.72 -18.45
C ALA A 196 2.87 1.35 -19.71
N ASP A 197 2.98 0.68 -20.86
CA ASP A 197 2.36 1.15 -22.12
C ASP A 197 0.85 0.86 -22.19
N VAL A 198 0.36 -0.07 -21.37
CA VAL A 198 -1.05 -0.51 -21.37
C VAL A 198 -1.82 -0.13 -20.11
N LEU A 199 -1.13 0.20 -19.02
CA LEU A 199 -1.73 0.62 -17.75
C LEU A 199 -1.15 1.96 -17.29
N PRO A 200 -1.96 2.82 -16.63
CA PRO A 200 -1.50 4.10 -16.10
C PRO A 200 -0.74 3.92 -14.77
N ILE A 201 0.43 3.27 -14.86
CA ILE A 201 1.24 2.86 -13.71
C ILE A 201 1.99 4.06 -13.13
N LYS A 202 1.94 4.20 -11.81
CA LYS A 202 2.80 5.09 -11.01
C LYS A 202 3.48 4.28 -9.91
N THR A 203 4.76 4.53 -9.71
CA THR A 203 5.53 3.90 -8.65
C THR A 203 6.20 4.95 -7.78
N ALA A 204 6.51 4.57 -6.54
CA ALA A 204 7.37 5.36 -5.67
C ALA A 204 8.39 4.44 -5.01
N ARG A 205 9.61 4.96 -4.81
CA ARG A 205 10.64 4.32 -4.01
C ARG A 205 10.72 5.03 -2.66
N PHE A 206 10.57 4.27 -1.59
CA PHE A 206 10.61 4.81 -0.23
C PHE A 206 11.99 4.58 0.38
N ALA A 207 12.45 5.55 1.17
CA ALA A 207 13.46 5.30 2.20
C ALA A 207 12.86 4.45 3.33
N ASN A 208 13.66 4.16 4.37
CA ASN A 208 13.14 3.48 5.56
C ASN A 208 12.00 4.28 6.21
N VAL A 209 10.85 3.63 6.38
CA VAL A 209 9.69 4.21 7.06
C VAL A 209 9.84 3.95 8.56
N ALA A 210 10.03 5.03 9.33
CA ALA A 210 10.22 4.98 10.78
C ALA A 210 9.03 4.26 11.47
N PHE A 211 9.33 3.34 12.39
CA PHE A 211 8.35 2.55 13.14
C PHE A 211 7.34 1.75 12.28
N SER A 212 7.66 1.50 11.00
CA SER A 212 6.86 0.60 10.18
C SER A 212 6.89 -0.84 10.72
N ASN A 213 5.88 -1.64 10.36
CA ASN A 213 5.71 -2.99 10.87
C ASN A 213 6.92 -3.88 10.51
N GLY A 214 7.50 -4.56 11.49
CA GLY A 214 8.73 -5.36 11.41
C GLY A 214 10.02 -4.54 11.29
N SER A 215 9.98 -3.21 11.50
CA SER A 215 11.19 -2.38 11.48
C SER A 215 11.96 -2.43 12.80
N LEU A 216 13.27 -2.14 12.76
CA LEU A 216 14.09 -2.09 13.96
C LEU A 216 13.55 -1.10 15.02
N PRO A 217 13.14 0.15 14.67
CA PRO A 217 12.59 1.07 15.67
C PRO A 217 11.28 0.61 16.31
N GLN A 218 10.44 -0.14 15.59
CA GLN A 218 9.21 -0.69 16.17
C GLN A 218 9.51 -1.68 17.31
N GLY A 219 10.61 -2.45 17.20
CA GLY A 219 11.03 -3.37 18.25
C GLY A 219 11.58 -2.67 19.51
N TRP A 220 11.65 -1.34 19.54
CA TRP A 220 12.03 -0.56 20.72
C TRP A 220 10.84 -0.01 21.50
N LEU A 221 9.61 -0.18 20.98
CA LEU A 221 8.36 0.16 21.68
C LEU A 221 8.01 -0.93 22.70
#